data_AF-A0A0X3PVL0-F1
#
_entry.id   AF-A0A0X3PVL0-F1
#
_cell.length_a   1.000
_cell.length_b   1.000
_cell.length_c   1.000
_cell.angle_alpha   90.00
_cell.angle_beta   90.00
_cell.angle_gamma   90.00
#
_symmetry.space_group_name_H-M   'P 1'
#
loop_
_entity.id
_entity.type
_entity.pdbx_description
1 polymer ?
#
loop_
_entity_poly.entity_id
_entity_poly.type
_entity_poly.pdbx_seq_one_letter_code
_entity_poly.pdbx_strand_id
1 'polypeptide(L)'
;MFTTTDVYSAASAIGQELQLLIDEFGPDDVESFMFKVITVLEDLEACVNLSTEMEEKVNTLREKLESLRSDRQQFSDSRDNYAMNLEQLQQSWYRDTSSLFDEAAALEAENERLKQKLEGMRTRPGVGTGKEDQEDDEGRAHETKSKISALVKAISRGSADKQSSMAAATALSDAGVKKHVDEIVNMTEQRLGLSKQEDRAADLQLIRLLKAVISEQSSEMRHLRLNLLQHEASIDAVSLKS
;
A
#
# COMPACT_ATOMS: atom_id res chain seq x y z
N MET A 1 38.18 -2.76 -20.43
CA MET A 1 37.96 -4.17 -20.08
C MET A 1 38.64 -4.98 -21.17
N PHE A 2 39.48 -5.93 -20.80
CA PHE A 2 40.13 -6.83 -21.75
C PHE A 2 39.11 -7.94 -22.09
N THR A 3 38.90 -8.19 -23.38
CA THR A 3 37.81 -9.02 -23.91
C THR A 3 38.35 -10.17 -24.74
N THR A 4 37.51 -11.15 -25.07
CA THR A 4 37.90 -12.27 -25.96
C THR A 4 38.41 -11.77 -27.32
N THR A 5 37.87 -10.66 -27.81
CA THR A 5 38.35 -9.98 -29.03
C THR A 5 39.81 -9.57 -28.92
N ASP A 6 40.25 -9.11 -27.75
CA ASP A 6 41.64 -8.71 -27.52
C ASP A 6 42.57 -9.93 -27.52
N VAL A 7 42.10 -11.07 -26.99
CA VAL A 7 42.82 -12.36 -27.05
C VAL A 7 42.96 -12.84 -28.49
N TYR A 8 41.90 -12.77 -29.30
CA TYR A 8 41.97 -13.16 -30.71
C TYR A 8 42.85 -12.23 -31.54
N SER A 9 42.84 -10.92 -31.25
CA SER A 9 43.75 -9.98 -31.90
C SER A 9 45.22 -10.28 -31.54
N ALA A 10 45.50 -10.61 -30.29
CA ALA A 10 46.83 -11.01 -29.84
C ALA A 10 47.26 -12.34 -30.50
N ALA A 11 46.36 -13.34 -30.54
CA ALA A 11 46.61 -14.62 -31.19
C ALA A 11 46.94 -14.45 -32.68
N SER A 12 46.23 -13.58 -33.39
CA SER A 12 46.50 -13.30 -34.81
C SER A 12 47.87 -12.64 -35.00
N ALA A 13 48.26 -11.70 -34.15
CA ALA A 13 49.57 -11.05 -34.24
C ALA A 13 50.70 -12.06 -33.95
N ILE A 14 50.54 -12.87 -32.89
CA ILE A 14 51.51 -13.91 -32.53
C ILE A 14 51.61 -14.97 -33.64
N GLY A 15 50.50 -15.35 -34.27
CA GLY A 15 50.49 -16.30 -35.39
C GLY A 15 51.25 -15.79 -36.61
N GLN A 16 51.19 -14.48 -36.90
CA GLN A 16 51.98 -13.87 -37.98
C GLN A 16 53.48 -13.94 -37.69
N GLU A 17 53.90 -13.66 -36.45
CA GLU A 17 55.31 -13.76 -36.03
C GLU A 17 55.80 -15.22 -36.04
N LEU A 18 54.96 -16.17 -35.60
CA LEU A 18 55.28 -17.60 -35.67
C LEU A 18 55.45 -18.09 -37.11
N GLN A 19 54.66 -17.56 -38.06
CA GLN A 19 54.81 -17.88 -39.47
C GLN A 19 56.18 -17.44 -40.02
N LEU A 20 56.65 -16.25 -39.64
CA LEU A 20 58.00 -15.78 -40.02
C LEU A 20 59.08 -16.71 -39.46
N LEU A 21 58.91 -17.21 -38.23
CA LEU A 21 59.83 -18.16 -37.61
C LEU A 21 59.85 -19.51 -38.34
N ILE A 22 58.67 -20.00 -38.77
CA ILE A 22 58.55 -21.23 -39.56
C ILE A 22 59.25 -21.08 -40.91
N ASP A 23 59.11 -19.91 -41.55
CA ASP A 23 59.74 -19.64 -42.85
C ASP A 23 61.28 -19.63 -42.75
N GLU A 24 61.86 -19.26 -41.60
CA GLU A 24 63.31 -19.17 -41.38
C GLU A 24 63.95 -20.47 -40.85
N PHE A 25 63.32 -21.12 -39.87
CA PHE A 25 63.89 -22.28 -39.16
C PHE A 25 63.26 -23.62 -39.54
N GLY A 26 62.14 -23.60 -40.28
CA GLY A 26 61.35 -24.78 -40.59
C GLY A 26 60.31 -25.11 -39.51
N PRO A 27 59.27 -25.89 -39.87
CA PRO A 27 58.11 -26.12 -39.00
C PRO A 27 58.41 -26.99 -37.78
N ASP A 28 59.29 -27.98 -37.92
CA ASP A 28 59.54 -29.00 -36.89
C ASP A 28 60.13 -28.40 -35.59
N ASP A 29 60.95 -27.35 -35.73
CA ASP A 29 61.59 -26.67 -34.59
C ASP A 29 60.64 -25.72 -33.84
N VAL A 30 59.57 -25.25 -34.52
CA VAL A 30 58.61 -24.25 -33.97
C VAL A 30 57.33 -24.91 -33.46
N GLU A 31 56.97 -26.09 -33.96
CA GLU A 31 55.70 -26.77 -33.65
C GLU A 31 55.45 -26.93 -32.14
N SER A 32 56.43 -27.43 -31.38
CA SER A 32 56.33 -27.61 -29.93
C SER A 32 56.11 -26.29 -29.18
N PHE A 33 56.72 -25.20 -29.67
CA PHE A 33 56.54 -23.87 -29.09
C PHE A 33 55.15 -23.31 -29.42
N MET A 34 54.69 -23.47 -30.66
CA MET A 34 53.36 -23.07 -31.10
C MET A 34 52.26 -23.73 -30.26
N PHE A 35 52.37 -25.03 -29.96
CA PHE A 35 51.41 -25.70 -29.07
C PHE A 35 51.35 -25.06 -27.67
N LYS A 36 52.50 -24.69 -27.09
CA LYS A 36 52.52 -23.99 -25.78
C LYS A 36 51.88 -22.61 -25.85
N VAL A 37 52.12 -21.87 -26.93
CA VAL A 37 51.50 -20.56 -27.16
C VAL A 37 49.98 -20.69 -27.26
N ILE A 38 49.48 -21.69 -27.99
CA ILE A 38 48.05 -21.98 -28.10
C ILE A 38 47.46 -22.26 -26.72
N THR A 39 48.07 -23.16 -25.92
CA THR A 39 47.58 -23.46 -24.57
C THR A 39 47.53 -22.21 -23.68
N VAL A 40 48.55 -21.35 -23.72
CA VAL A 40 48.54 -20.10 -22.93
C VAL A 40 47.45 -19.13 -23.41
N LEU A 41 47.18 -19.07 -24.71
CA LEU A 41 46.10 -18.24 -25.26
C LEU A 41 44.71 -18.79 -24.89
N GLU A 42 44.54 -20.12 -24.88
CA GLU A 42 43.33 -20.79 -24.41
C GLU A 42 43.08 -20.53 -22.92
N ASP A 43 44.12 -20.65 -22.07
CA ASP A 43 44.05 -20.33 -20.64
C ASP A 43 43.70 -18.86 -20.41
N LEU A 44 44.28 -17.96 -21.21
CA LEU A 44 43.98 -16.53 -21.16
C LEU A 44 42.51 -16.26 -21.54
N GLU A 45 42.01 -16.88 -22.62
CA GLU A 45 40.61 -16.78 -23.04
C GLU A 45 39.67 -17.25 -21.92
N ALA A 46 39.98 -18.37 -21.27
CA ALA A 46 39.21 -18.88 -20.14
C ALA A 46 39.20 -17.87 -18.97
N CYS A 47 40.34 -17.25 -18.65
CA CYS A 47 40.41 -16.22 -17.62
C CYS A 47 39.59 -14.97 -17.96
N VAL A 48 39.60 -14.55 -19.22
CA VAL A 48 38.84 -13.39 -19.70
C VAL A 48 37.33 -13.66 -19.68
N ASN A 49 36.91 -14.84 -20.09
CA ASN A 49 35.52 -15.26 -20.01
C ASN A 49 35.03 -15.27 -18.55
N LEU A 50 35.83 -15.85 -17.65
CA LEU A 50 35.51 -15.84 -16.22
C LEU A 50 35.42 -14.42 -15.65
N SER A 51 36.36 -13.53 -16.02
CA SER A 51 36.33 -12.13 -15.59
C SER A 51 35.06 -11.42 -16.09
N THR A 52 34.65 -11.69 -17.32
CA THR A 52 33.44 -11.10 -17.92
C THR A 52 32.19 -11.60 -17.20
N GLU A 53 32.08 -12.90 -16.95
CA GLU A 53 30.97 -13.49 -16.19
C GLU A 53 30.91 -12.94 -14.75
N MET A 54 32.06 -12.77 -14.10
CA MET A 54 32.12 -12.16 -12.77
C MET A 54 31.66 -10.70 -12.79
N GLU A 55 32.03 -9.94 -13.81
CA GLU A 55 31.60 -8.54 -13.96
C GLU A 55 30.08 -8.45 -14.19
N GLU A 56 29.51 -9.33 -15.02
CA GLU A 56 28.06 -9.44 -15.21
C GLU A 56 27.32 -9.77 -13.91
N LYS A 57 27.83 -10.73 -13.13
CA LYS A 57 27.28 -11.07 -11.80
C LYS A 57 27.35 -9.89 -10.85
N VAL A 58 28.48 -9.19 -10.81
CA VAL A 58 28.66 -7.99 -9.97
C VAL A 58 27.66 -6.90 -10.37
N ASN A 59 27.46 -6.66 -11.67
CA ASN A 59 26.51 -5.68 -12.16
C ASN A 59 25.06 -6.07 -11.80
N THR A 60 24.68 -7.33 -12.00
CA THR A 60 23.37 -7.86 -11.60
C THR A 60 23.12 -7.69 -10.10
N LEU A 61 24.12 -7.97 -9.26
CA LEU A 61 24.02 -7.80 -7.81
C LEU A 61 23.90 -6.32 -7.42
N ARG A 62 24.61 -5.42 -8.09
CA ARG A 62 24.51 -3.98 -7.88
C ARG A 62 23.13 -3.45 -8.23
N GLU A 63 22.57 -3.87 -9.36
CA GLU A 63 21.20 -3.51 -9.77
C GLU A 63 20.17 -3.99 -8.75
N LYS A 64 20.30 -5.24 -8.28
CA LYS A 64 19.41 -5.79 -7.26
C LYS A 64 19.53 -5.06 -5.93
N LEU A 65 20.74 -4.68 -5.52
CA LEU A 65 20.98 -3.87 -4.33
C LEU A 65 20.29 -2.51 -4.44
N GLU A 66 20.39 -1.86 -5.60
CA GLU A 66 19.79 -0.55 -5.83
C GLU A 66 18.26 -0.63 -5.85
N SER A 67 17.69 -1.66 -6.49
CA SER A 67 16.25 -1.96 -6.42
C SER A 67 15.79 -2.12 -4.97
N LEU A 68 16.48 -2.95 -4.17
CA LEU A 68 16.12 -3.18 -2.78
C LEU A 68 16.25 -1.93 -1.91
N ARG A 69 17.22 -1.06 -2.19
CA ARG A 69 17.37 0.24 -1.51
C ARG A 69 16.21 1.16 -1.85
N SER A 70 15.81 1.22 -3.12
CA SER A 70 14.66 1.99 -3.57
C SER A 70 13.37 1.48 -2.91
N ASP A 71 13.14 0.18 -2.92
CA ASP A 71 11.96 -0.43 -2.29
C ASP A 71 11.91 -0.09 -0.79
N ARG A 72 13.02 -0.25 -0.08
CA ARG A 72 13.11 0.10 1.34
C ARG A 72 12.80 1.58 1.59
N GLN A 73 13.28 2.48 0.72
CA GLN A 73 12.97 3.91 0.83
C GLN A 73 11.49 4.16 0.62
N GLN A 74 10.88 3.58 -0.42
CA GLN A 74 9.45 3.71 -0.71
C GLN A 74 8.58 3.18 0.44
N PHE A 75 8.98 2.06 1.07
CA PHE A 75 8.29 1.56 2.27
C PHE A 75 8.39 2.52 3.45
N SER A 76 9.55 3.13 3.68
CA SER A 76 9.72 4.14 4.73
C SER A 76 8.84 5.36 4.46
N ASP A 77 8.90 5.91 3.25
CA ASP A 77 8.13 7.09 2.86
C ASP A 77 6.62 6.82 2.96
N SER A 78 6.17 5.64 2.53
CA SER A 78 4.78 5.22 2.66
C SER A 78 4.36 5.16 4.13
N ARG A 79 5.18 4.55 5.00
CA ARG A 79 4.90 4.47 6.43
C ARG A 79 4.80 5.86 7.07
N ASP A 80 5.71 6.76 6.73
CA ASP A 80 5.73 8.11 7.29
C ASP A 80 4.51 8.92 6.81
N ASN A 81 4.11 8.76 5.54
CA ASN A 81 2.87 9.32 5.01
C ASN A 81 1.62 8.77 5.72
N TYR A 82 1.55 7.46 5.97
CA TYR A 82 0.45 6.86 6.73
C TYR A 82 0.39 7.40 8.15
N ALA A 83 1.53 7.55 8.83
CA ALA A 83 1.59 8.12 10.17
C ALA A 83 1.08 9.57 10.19
N MET A 84 1.51 10.40 9.24
CA MET A 84 1.05 11.77 9.10
C MET A 84 -0.46 11.86 8.82
N ASN A 85 -0.98 11.04 7.92
CA ASN A 85 -2.42 10.99 7.61
C ASN A 85 -3.24 10.55 8.82
N LEU A 86 -2.73 9.59 9.60
CA LEU A 86 -3.39 9.13 10.82
C LEU A 86 -3.44 10.24 11.88
N GLU A 87 -2.34 10.97 12.06
CA GLU A 87 -2.29 12.11 13.00
C GLU A 87 -3.28 13.20 12.59
N GLN A 88 -3.34 13.55 11.29
CA GLN A 88 -4.32 14.53 10.78
C GLN A 88 -5.77 14.08 11.00
N LEU A 89 -6.07 12.80 10.75
CA LEU A 89 -7.39 12.24 11.00
C LEU A 89 -7.76 12.31 12.49
N GLN A 90 -6.82 11.95 13.37
CA GLN A 90 -7.02 12.02 14.81
C GLN A 90 -7.27 13.46 15.28
N GLN A 91 -6.51 14.44 14.76
CA GLN A 91 -6.72 15.86 15.05
C GLN A 91 -8.08 16.35 14.58
N SER A 92 -8.51 15.99 13.36
CA SER A 92 -9.85 16.32 12.87
C SER A 92 -10.92 15.71 13.75
N TRP A 93 -10.77 14.43 14.12
CA TRP A 93 -11.75 13.74 14.95
C TRP A 93 -11.88 14.38 16.34
N TYR A 94 -10.79 14.80 16.97
CA TYR A 94 -10.85 15.55 18.23
C TYR A 94 -11.55 16.90 18.07
N ARG A 95 -11.23 17.65 17.02
CA ARG A 95 -11.87 18.94 16.74
C ARG A 95 -13.37 18.78 16.54
N ASP A 96 -13.77 17.80 15.72
CA ASP A 96 -15.17 17.57 15.38
C ASP A 96 -15.94 17.06 16.61
N THR A 97 -15.33 16.18 17.41
CA THR A 97 -15.91 15.72 18.69
C THR A 97 -16.08 16.88 19.69
N SER A 98 -15.09 17.77 19.80
CA SER A 98 -15.19 18.96 20.66
C SER A 98 -16.31 19.89 20.20
N SER A 99 -16.40 20.14 18.88
CA SER A 99 -17.46 20.99 18.31
C SER A 99 -18.85 20.42 18.58
N LEU A 100 -19.02 19.11 18.48
CA LEU A 100 -20.29 18.45 18.79
C LEU A 100 -20.64 18.54 20.28
N PHE A 101 -19.64 18.46 21.16
CA PHE A 101 -19.85 18.63 22.59
C PHE A 101 -20.29 20.05 22.93
N ASP A 102 -19.66 21.06 22.32
CA ASP A 102 -20.04 22.47 22.47
C ASP A 102 -21.46 22.73 21.94
N GLU A 103 -21.83 22.13 20.81
CA GLU A 103 -23.19 22.22 20.26
C GLU A 103 -24.23 21.55 21.16
N ALA A 104 -23.92 20.36 21.70
CA ALA A 104 -24.78 19.67 22.65
C ALA A 104 -25.00 20.51 23.93
N ALA A 105 -23.93 21.09 24.48
CA ALA A 105 -24.02 21.97 25.65
C ALA A 105 -24.87 23.22 25.37
N ALA A 106 -24.74 23.82 24.18
CA ALA A 106 -25.57 24.95 23.77
C ALA A 106 -27.06 24.57 23.64
N LEU A 107 -27.36 23.41 23.06
CA LEU A 107 -28.72 22.90 22.94
C LEU A 107 -29.34 22.53 24.30
N GLU A 108 -28.56 21.95 25.21
CA GLU A 108 -28.98 21.67 26.58
C GLU A 108 -29.33 22.95 27.33
N ALA A 109 -28.48 23.98 27.25
CA ALA A 109 -28.73 25.28 27.84
C ALA A 109 -30.01 25.94 27.29
N GLU A 110 -30.23 25.85 25.97
CA GLU A 110 -31.44 26.36 25.34
C GLU A 110 -32.69 25.57 25.75
N ASN A 111 -32.60 24.24 25.84
CA ASN A 111 -33.69 23.40 26.34
C ASN A 111 -34.06 23.75 27.78
N GLU A 112 -33.08 23.92 28.68
CA GLU A 112 -33.34 24.34 30.06
C GLU A 112 -33.98 25.73 30.13
N ARG A 113 -33.51 26.67 29.33
CA ARG A 113 -34.11 28.02 29.21
C ARG A 113 -35.56 27.95 28.76
N LEU A 114 -35.87 27.11 27.77
CA LEU A 114 -37.24 26.91 27.27
C LEU A 114 -38.13 26.22 28.30
N LYS A 115 -37.62 25.20 29.02
CA LYS A 115 -38.33 24.54 30.13
C LYS A 115 -38.69 25.54 31.23
N GLN A 116 -37.73 26.37 31.67
CA GLN A 116 -37.98 27.42 32.66
C GLN A 116 -39.05 28.41 32.18
N LYS A 117 -38.99 28.82 30.91
CA LYS A 117 -40.00 29.71 30.31
C LYS A 117 -41.38 29.07 30.27
N LEU A 118 -41.48 27.77 29.97
CA LEU A 118 -42.73 27.03 29.95
C LEU A 118 -43.32 26.89 31.36
N GLU A 119 -42.49 26.57 32.35
CA GLU A 119 -42.92 26.46 33.75
C GLU A 119 -43.37 27.82 34.32
N GLY A 120 -42.66 28.90 33.97
CA GLY A 120 -43.07 30.28 34.29
C GLY A 120 -44.39 30.70 33.64
N MET A 121 -44.75 30.14 32.48
CA MET A 121 -46.08 30.35 31.88
C MET A 121 -47.16 29.52 32.55
N ARG A 122 -46.83 28.31 33.03
CA ARG A 122 -47.77 27.38 33.70
C ARG A 122 -48.10 27.80 35.13
N THR A 123 -47.18 28.48 35.79
CA THR A 123 -47.33 29.00 37.17
C THR A 123 -48.01 30.36 37.27
N ARG A 124 -48.42 30.98 36.15
CA ARG A 124 -49.29 32.17 36.20
C ARG A 124 -50.70 31.74 36.65
N PRO A 125 -51.17 32.15 37.85
CA PRO A 125 -52.54 31.88 38.26
C PRO A 125 -53.47 32.75 37.42
N GLY A 126 -54.44 32.13 36.77
CA GLY A 126 -55.54 32.84 36.17
C GLY A 126 -56.53 33.38 37.22
N VAL A 127 -57.34 34.32 36.74
CA VAL A 127 -58.66 34.73 37.25
C VAL A 127 -58.68 35.92 38.21
N GLY A 128 -58.73 37.12 37.62
CA GLY A 128 -59.42 38.29 38.18
C GLY A 128 -60.62 38.61 37.30
N THR A 129 -61.80 38.23 37.78
CA THR A 129 -63.12 38.57 37.24
C THR A 129 -63.36 40.08 37.32
N GLY A 130 -63.60 40.73 36.19
CA GLY A 130 -64.07 42.11 36.11
C GLY A 130 -65.10 42.23 35.01
N LYS A 131 -66.37 42.32 35.40
CA LYS A 131 -67.52 42.65 34.54
C LYS A 131 -67.32 44.07 34.00
N GLU A 132 -67.63 44.28 32.73
CA GLU A 132 -68.32 45.49 32.25
C GLU A 132 -68.72 45.29 30.77
N ASP A 133 -70.00 45.57 30.55
CA ASP A 133 -70.65 46.04 29.32
C ASP A 133 -70.90 45.05 28.18
N GLN A 134 -72.06 44.42 28.33
CA GLN A 134 -72.83 43.68 27.36
C GLN A 134 -73.69 44.65 26.56
N GLU A 135 -73.18 45.09 25.41
CA GLU A 135 -73.94 45.48 24.20
C GLU A 135 -72.87 45.70 23.09
N ASP A 136 -73.05 45.08 21.92
CA ASP A 136 -72.16 45.06 20.72
C ASP A 136 -71.22 43.85 20.47
N ASP A 137 -71.41 42.69 21.12
CA ASP A 137 -70.45 41.55 21.00
C ASP A 137 -70.79 40.47 19.92
N GLU A 138 -71.99 40.42 19.32
CA GLU A 138 -72.31 39.31 18.39
C GLU A 138 -71.67 39.45 17.00
N GLY A 139 -71.63 40.66 16.43
CA GLY A 139 -70.98 40.92 15.14
C GLY A 139 -69.45 40.77 15.21
N ARG A 140 -68.86 41.22 16.31
CA ARG A 140 -67.41 41.11 16.58
C ARG A 140 -67.00 39.68 16.91
N ALA A 141 -67.84 38.92 17.63
CA ALA A 141 -67.62 37.49 17.88
C ALA A 141 -67.68 36.64 16.60
N HIS A 142 -68.58 36.94 15.65
CA HIS A 142 -68.65 36.20 14.39
C HIS A 142 -67.45 36.51 13.47
N GLU A 143 -67.02 37.77 13.41
CA GLU A 143 -65.85 38.16 12.63
C GLU A 143 -64.54 37.63 13.24
N THR A 144 -64.40 37.64 14.57
CA THR A 144 -63.24 37.04 15.26
C THR A 144 -63.23 35.52 15.11
N LYS A 145 -64.37 34.82 15.24
CA LYS A 145 -64.46 33.37 14.96
C LYS A 145 -64.13 33.04 13.51
N SER A 146 -64.58 33.85 12.55
CA SER A 146 -64.28 33.66 11.13
C SER A 146 -62.79 33.92 10.82
N LYS A 147 -62.19 34.94 11.43
CA LYS A 147 -60.74 35.22 11.33
C LYS A 147 -59.91 34.12 12.00
N ILE A 148 -60.31 33.63 13.17
CA ILE A 148 -59.66 32.51 13.87
C ILE A 148 -59.78 31.22 13.04
N SER A 149 -60.94 30.94 12.46
CA SER A 149 -61.12 29.79 11.56
C SER A 149 -60.23 29.88 10.32
N ALA A 150 -60.14 31.07 9.69
CA ALA A 150 -59.25 31.32 8.57
C ALA A 150 -57.77 31.17 8.97
N LEU A 151 -57.39 31.66 10.15
CA LEU A 151 -56.03 31.53 10.68
C LEU A 151 -55.68 30.07 11.00
N VAL A 152 -56.58 29.32 11.65
CA VAL A 152 -56.41 27.88 11.93
C VAL A 152 -56.28 27.11 10.62
N LYS A 153 -57.10 27.41 9.61
CA LYS A 153 -57.02 26.77 8.29
C LYS A 153 -55.72 27.13 7.55
N ALA A 154 -55.21 28.34 7.71
CA ALA A 154 -53.91 28.76 7.18
C ALA A 154 -52.72 28.10 7.91
N ILE A 155 -52.81 27.92 9.23
CA ILE A 155 -51.81 27.24 10.06
C ILE A 155 -51.78 25.75 9.74
N SER A 156 -52.94 25.08 9.61
CA SER A 156 -53.01 23.67 9.22
C SER A 156 -52.45 23.42 7.81
N ARG A 157 -52.71 24.34 6.86
CA ARG A 157 -52.12 24.27 5.51
C ARG A 157 -50.61 24.52 5.53
N GLY A 158 -50.14 25.55 6.24
CA GLY A 158 -48.72 25.86 6.38
C GLY A 158 -47.92 24.82 7.17
N SER A 159 -48.56 24.04 8.05
CA SER A 159 -47.93 22.94 8.79
C SER A 159 -47.77 21.68 7.93
N ALA A 160 -48.76 21.36 7.08
CA ALA A 160 -48.68 20.27 6.12
C ALA A 160 -47.59 20.49 5.06
N ASP A 161 -47.48 21.72 4.52
CA ASP A 161 -46.43 22.06 3.55
C ASP A 161 -45.03 22.05 4.17
N LYS A 162 -44.89 22.51 5.42
CA LYS A 162 -43.61 22.46 6.16
C LYS A 162 -43.21 21.03 6.54
N GLN A 163 -44.15 20.16 6.92
CA GLN A 163 -43.86 18.74 7.20
C GLN A 163 -43.48 17.98 5.93
N SER A 164 -44.15 18.23 4.80
CA SER A 164 -43.78 17.61 3.51
C SER A 164 -42.43 18.10 2.98
N SER A 165 -42.11 19.38 3.17
CA SER A 165 -40.80 19.97 2.85
C SER A 165 -39.68 19.38 3.72
N MET A 166 -39.90 19.21 5.03
CA MET A 166 -38.91 18.62 5.92
C MET A 166 -38.70 17.13 5.61
N ALA A 167 -39.78 16.36 5.43
CA ALA A 167 -39.68 14.94 5.11
C ALA A 167 -38.95 14.69 3.79
N ALA A 168 -39.20 15.51 2.76
CA ALA A 168 -38.48 15.45 1.49
C ALA A 168 -37.00 15.83 1.63
N ALA A 169 -36.68 16.87 2.41
CA ALA A 169 -35.30 17.27 2.68
C ALA A 169 -34.53 16.22 3.50
N THR A 170 -35.17 15.60 4.50
CA THR A 170 -34.60 14.50 5.29
C THR A 170 -34.41 13.26 4.42
N ALA A 171 -35.35 12.89 3.56
CA ALA A 171 -35.21 11.73 2.67
C ALA A 171 -34.12 11.93 1.59
N LEU A 172 -33.94 13.15 1.10
CA LEU A 172 -32.84 13.50 0.18
C LEU A 172 -31.48 13.43 0.89
N SER A 173 -31.41 13.90 2.14
CA SER A 173 -30.21 13.75 2.98
C SER A 173 -29.89 12.29 3.28
N ASP A 174 -30.90 11.50 3.67
CA ASP A 174 -30.76 10.09 4.02
C ASP A 174 -30.39 9.22 2.80
N ALA A 175 -30.93 9.54 1.62
CA ALA A 175 -30.50 8.94 0.35
C ALA A 175 -29.05 9.31 -0.01
N GLY A 176 -28.63 10.54 0.29
CA GLY A 176 -27.24 10.99 0.14
C GLY A 176 -26.28 10.26 1.06
N VAL A 177 -26.64 10.12 2.35
CA VAL A 177 -25.88 9.34 3.34
C VAL A 177 -25.81 7.88 2.92
N LYS A 178 -26.93 7.28 2.52
CA LYS A 178 -26.97 5.89 2.06
C LYS A 178 -26.07 5.63 0.87
N LYS A 179 -26.09 6.52 -0.13
CA LYS A 179 -25.18 6.43 -1.29
C LYS A 179 -23.71 6.49 -0.88
N HIS A 180 -23.37 7.36 0.08
CA HIS A 180 -22.00 7.50 0.56
C HIS A 180 -21.56 6.29 1.40
N VAL A 181 -22.47 5.71 2.19
CA VAL A 181 -22.25 4.45 2.91
C VAL A 181 -21.99 3.30 1.94
N ASP A 182 -22.82 3.16 0.90
CA ASP A 182 -22.64 2.11 -0.12
C ASP A 182 -21.29 2.27 -0.86
N GLU A 183 -20.88 3.51 -1.13
CA GLU A 183 -19.59 3.81 -1.76
C GLU A 183 -18.40 3.47 -0.85
N ILE A 184 -18.48 3.81 0.45
CA ILE A 184 -17.47 3.43 1.45
C ILE A 184 -17.38 1.91 1.60
N VAL A 185 -18.52 1.21 1.65
CA VAL A 185 -18.56 -0.25 1.75
C VAL A 185 -17.88 -0.87 0.53
N ASN A 186 -18.24 -0.44 -0.68
CA ASN A 186 -17.65 -0.97 -1.92
C ASN A 186 -16.13 -0.73 -1.99
N MET A 187 -15.66 0.48 -1.62
CA MET A 187 -14.22 0.75 -1.55
C MET A 187 -13.51 -0.12 -0.49
N THR A 188 -14.18 -0.40 0.64
CA THR A 188 -13.62 -1.24 1.71
C THR A 188 -13.53 -2.70 1.29
N GLU A 189 -14.56 -3.21 0.60
CA GLU A 189 -14.56 -4.55 0.02
C GLU A 189 -13.45 -4.71 -1.04
N GLN A 190 -13.27 -3.72 -1.91
CA GLN A 190 -12.20 -3.72 -2.90
C GLN A 190 -10.81 -3.73 -2.25
N ARG A 191 -10.59 -2.89 -1.23
CA ARG A 191 -9.33 -2.85 -0.47
C ARG A 191 -9.04 -4.16 0.24
N LEU A 192 -10.05 -4.78 0.85
CA LEU A 192 -9.90 -6.09 1.49
C LEU A 192 -9.58 -7.19 0.47
N GLY A 193 -10.13 -7.10 -0.74
CA GLY A 193 -9.80 -7.99 -1.85
C GLY A 193 -8.35 -7.89 -2.29
N LEU A 194 -7.85 -6.66 -2.47
CA LEU A 194 -6.45 -6.40 -2.85
C LEU A 194 -5.47 -6.87 -1.76
N SER A 195 -5.75 -6.57 -0.49
CA SER A 195 -4.92 -7.02 0.64
C SER A 195 -4.82 -8.54 0.72
N LYS A 196 -5.94 -9.26 0.54
CA LYS A 196 -5.91 -10.74 0.49
C LYS A 196 -5.08 -11.28 -0.68
N GLN A 197 -5.10 -10.59 -1.82
CA GLN A 197 -4.31 -10.97 -2.99
C GLN A 197 -2.81 -10.73 -2.76
N GLU A 198 -2.46 -9.60 -2.14
CA GLU A 198 -1.09 -9.26 -1.75
C GLU A 198 -0.52 -10.24 -0.72
N ASP A 199 -1.28 -10.57 0.34
CA ASP A 199 -0.88 -11.56 1.35
C ASP A 199 -0.61 -12.93 0.69
N ARG A 200 -1.51 -13.36 -0.20
CA ARG A 200 -1.33 -14.61 -0.95
C ARG A 200 -0.11 -14.58 -1.87
N ALA A 201 0.23 -13.43 -2.44
CA ALA A 201 1.42 -13.28 -3.27
C ALA A 201 2.71 -13.35 -2.43
N ALA A 202 2.72 -12.73 -1.25
CA ALA A 202 3.82 -12.79 -0.30
C ALA A 202 4.07 -14.23 0.19
N ASP A 203 3.02 -14.97 0.53
CA ASP A 203 3.11 -16.39 0.91
C ASP A 203 3.72 -17.25 -0.21
N LEU A 204 3.27 -17.05 -1.46
CA LEU A 204 3.82 -17.76 -2.61
C LEU A 204 5.30 -17.40 -2.86
N GLN A 205 5.71 -16.16 -2.60
CA GLN A 205 7.10 -15.74 -2.71
C GLN A 205 7.96 -16.40 -1.63
N LEU A 206 7.48 -16.45 -0.39
CA LEU A 206 8.15 -17.14 0.71
C LEU A 206 8.32 -18.63 0.41
N ILE A 207 7.27 -19.30 -0.10
CA ILE A 207 7.34 -20.71 -0.52
C ILE A 207 8.42 -20.92 -1.60
N ARG A 208 8.53 -20.02 -2.58
CA ARG A 208 9.56 -20.11 -3.62
C ARG A 208 10.97 -19.99 -3.04
N LEU A 209 11.19 -19.03 -2.13
CA LEU A 209 12.48 -18.83 -1.48
C LEU A 209 12.85 -20.06 -0.62
N LEU A 210 11.93 -20.57 0.18
CA LEU A 210 12.13 -21.78 0.98
C LEU A 210 12.48 -22.99 0.08
N LYS A 211 11.78 -23.15 -1.05
CA LYS A 211 12.06 -24.22 -2.01
C LYS A 211 13.47 -24.11 -2.62
N ALA A 212 13.92 -22.88 -2.92
CA ALA A 212 15.26 -22.65 -3.44
C ALA A 212 16.33 -23.04 -2.41
N VAL A 213 16.19 -22.58 -1.16
CA VAL A 213 17.12 -22.90 -0.07
C VAL A 213 17.19 -24.41 0.18
N ILE A 214 16.05 -25.10 0.24
CA ILE A 214 16.01 -26.56 0.43
C ILE A 214 16.71 -27.28 -0.74
N SER A 215 16.50 -26.82 -1.97
CA SER A 215 17.16 -27.40 -3.16
C SER A 215 18.67 -27.22 -3.12
N GLU A 216 19.16 -26.04 -2.69
CA GLU A 216 20.57 -25.74 -2.53
C GLU A 216 21.21 -26.62 -1.44
N GLN A 217 20.60 -26.66 -0.25
CA GLN A 217 21.06 -27.53 0.84
C GLN A 217 21.08 -29.01 0.43
N SER A 218 20.07 -29.47 -0.33
CA SER A 218 20.07 -30.84 -0.85
C SER A 218 21.21 -31.09 -1.85
N SER A 219 21.63 -30.09 -2.60
CA SER A 219 22.78 -30.18 -3.50
C SER A 219 24.09 -30.27 -2.72
N GLU A 220 24.28 -29.39 -1.74
CA GLU A 220 25.45 -29.37 -0.86
C GLU A 220 25.61 -30.69 -0.10
N MET A 221 24.53 -31.22 0.47
CA MET A 221 24.55 -32.53 1.14
C MET A 221 24.98 -33.66 0.20
N ARG A 222 24.54 -33.65 -1.06
CA ARG A 222 24.99 -34.64 -2.05
C ARG A 222 26.48 -34.51 -2.34
N HIS A 223 26.98 -33.28 -2.46
CA HIS A 223 28.40 -33.03 -2.70
C HIS A 223 29.27 -33.46 -1.52
N LEU A 224 28.89 -33.09 -0.30
CA LEU A 224 29.57 -33.51 0.94
C LEU A 224 29.62 -35.03 1.07
N ARG A 225 28.53 -35.72 0.73
CA ARG A 225 28.47 -37.19 0.75
C ARG A 225 29.39 -37.82 -0.28
N LEU A 226 29.54 -37.21 -1.46
CA LEU A 226 30.47 -37.68 -2.50
C LEU A 226 31.93 -37.54 -2.04
N ASN A 227 32.27 -36.39 -1.44
CA ASN A 227 33.61 -36.12 -0.91
C ASN A 227 34.00 -37.10 0.21
N LEU A 228 33.05 -37.43 1.10
CA LEU A 228 33.26 -38.42 2.16
C LEU A 228 33.59 -39.80 1.59
N LEU A 229 32.81 -40.27 0.61
CA LEU A 229 33.07 -41.55 -0.07
C LEU A 229 34.44 -41.58 -0.75
N GLN A 230 34.85 -40.47 -1.37
CA GLN A 230 36.16 -40.37 -2.00
C GLN A 230 37.31 -40.41 -0.98
N HIS A 231 37.12 -39.79 0.19
CA HIS A 231 38.09 -39.82 1.28
C HIS A 231 38.17 -41.22 1.92
N GLU A 232 37.04 -41.90 2.12
CA GLU A 232 37.00 -43.31 2.58
C GLU A 232 37.77 -44.23 1.61
N ALA A 233 37.49 -44.14 0.31
CA ALA A 233 38.21 -44.91 -0.70
C ALA A 233 39.72 -44.60 -0.72
N SER A 234 40.12 -43.36 -0.45
CA SER A 234 41.52 -42.96 -0.36
C SER A 234 42.21 -43.55 0.89
N ILE A 235 41.51 -43.57 2.03
CA ILE A 235 42.01 -44.21 3.27
C ILE A 235 42.19 -45.71 3.07
N ASP A 236 41.21 -46.38 2.47
CA ASP A 236 41.27 -47.83 2.21
C ASP A 236 42.43 -48.18 1.27
N ALA A 237 42.63 -47.38 0.22
CA ALA A 237 43.75 -47.54 -0.72
C ALA A 237 45.14 -47.32 -0.08
N VAL A 238 45.23 -46.47 0.95
CA VAL A 238 46.47 -46.28 1.73
C VAL A 238 46.69 -47.46 2.69
N SER A 239 45.64 -47.95 3.34
CA SER A 239 45.73 -49.11 4.26
C SER A 239 46.08 -50.42 3.57
N LEU A 240 45.73 -50.58 2.28
CA LEU A 240 46.11 -51.76 1.46
C LEU A 240 47.57 -51.74 0.97
N LYS A 241 48.27 -50.60 1.07
CA LYS A 241 49.66 -50.43 0.62
C LYS A 241 50.69 -50.50 1.76
N SER A 242 50.24 -50.54 3.02
CA SER A 242 51.04 -50.72 4.24
C SER A 242 50.99 -52.15 4.74
#